data_AF-A0A560W610-F1
#
_entry.id   AF-A0A560W610-F1
#
_cell.length_a   1.000
_cell.length_b   1.000
_cell.length_c   1.000
_cell.angle_alpha   90.00
_cell.angle_beta   90.00
_cell.angle_gamma   90.00
#
_symmetry.space_group_name_H-M   'P 1'
#
loop_
_entity.id
_entity.type
_entity.pdbx_description
1 polymer ?
#
loop_
_entity_poly.entity_id
_entity_poly.type
_entity_poly.pdbx_seq_one_letter_code
_entity_poly.pdbx_strand_id
1 'polypeptide(L)'
;MKAWLGKRGLLFWSCLVGLLALLIAAAAAVLAYWLAAGGWIGEPKGRVPRAVTDAIRIGLTTAAGAGAAVALVVAFRRQRLLEEDREGDRQSQMALHERYQEATAQLGHDNLTIRLAGVYALAAVADDWIGRGNRGQAQVCVDVLCSYLRTDARAKDGSQPDLEVRQTITRVIASHLQPGASFSWGGFFLDFTGARFTGRHSFVRAEFTGGEVSFNGAEFTGGEVSFNLAKFTGGRVSFDQAEFTSRLVSFVQAEFSGGLVSFEKVKFTGGGVSFFGAEFTGGEVSFFGAEFTGGEVSFDGAKFASRRLSFDGAKFTGSEVSFDQAEFTGSEVSFDGAKFASRRVSFDGAEFTGGEVSFLVAEFSGGLVSFDGAEFTGGEVSFLVADFTGGRVSFEEARLPGGSLCSHSRVVFGPWPRPPAPLPVVWPPAGEGQGPC
;
A
#
# COMPACT_ATOMS: atom_id res chain seq x y z
N MET A 1 -4.25 -10.80 -34.77
CA MET A 1 -2.92 -10.63 -35.41
C MET A 1 -2.91 -10.61 -36.94
N LYS A 2 -3.79 -11.33 -37.67
CA LYS A 2 -3.80 -11.29 -39.15
C LYS A 2 -4.20 -9.94 -39.79
N ALA A 3 -4.99 -9.11 -39.10
CA ALA A 3 -5.40 -7.79 -39.61
C ALA A 3 -4.30 -6.69 -39.50
N TRP A 4 -3.31 -6.89 -38.64
CA TRP A 4 -2.23 -5.92 -38.39
C TRP A 4 -1.10 -6.00 -39.44
N LEU A 5 -0.91 -7.18 -40.05
CA LEU A 5 0.04 -7.40 -41.15
C LEU A 5 -0.46 -6.88 -42.51
N GLY A 6 -1.77 -6.85 -42.74
CA GLY A 6 -2.35 -6.38 -44.02
C GLY A 6 -2.18 -4.88 -44.27
N LYS A 7 -2.30 -4.05 -43.22
CA LYS A 7 -2.18 -2.58 -43.35
C LYS A 7 -0.76 -2.12 -43.65
N ARG A 8 0.26 -2.77 -43.09
CA ARG A 8 1.68 -2.51 -43.42
C ARG A 8 2.04 -2.97 -44.84
N GLY A 9 1.46 -4.08 -45.30
CA GLY A 9 1.63 -4.58 -46.67
C GLY A 9 1.09 -3.62 -47.74
N LEU A 10 -0.11 -3.05 -47.53
CA LEU A 10 -0.71 -2.07 -48.45
C LEU A 10 0.09 -0.76 -48.53
N LEU A 11 0.62 -0.29 -47.40
CA LEU A 11 1.47 0.91 -47.33
C LEU A 11 2.82 0.67 -48.02
N PHE A 12 3.43 -0.49 -47.83
CA PHE A 12 4.68 -0.87 -48.50
C PHE A 12 4.49 -0.97 -50.01
N TRP A 13 3.40 -1.59 -50.48
CA TRP A 13 3.07 -1.68 -51.90
C TRP A 13 2.82 -0.30 -52.54
N SER A 14 2.15 0.61 -51.82
CA SER A 14 1.87 1.95 -52.34
C SER A 14 3.15 2.78 -52.49
N CYS A 15 4.07 2.69 -51.52
CA CYS A 15 5.40 3.31 -51.62
C CYS A 15 6.23 2.69 -52.75
N LEU A 16 6.20 1.36 -52.90
CA LEU A 16 6.96 0.65 -53.93
C LEU A 16 6.47 1.02 -55.34
N VAL A 17 5.16 1.12 -55.56
CA VAL A 17 4.57 1.55 -56.84
C VAL A 17 4.94 3.01 -57.16
N GLY A 18 4.91 3.90 -56.16
CA GLY A 18 5.34 5.30 -56.34
C GLY A 18 6.83 5.42 -56.71
N LEU A 19 7.68 4.62 -56.07
CA LEU A 19 9.13 4.59 -56.33
C LEU A 19 9.44 3.97 -57.70
N LEU A 20 8.72 2.92 -58.10
CA LEU A 20 8.83 2.31 -59.42
C LEU A 20 8.41 3.27 -60.54
N ALA A 21 7.32 4.03 -60.34
CA ALA A 21 6.86 5.04 -61.30
C ALA A 21 7.89 6.18 -61.48
N LEU A 22 8.54 6.61 -60.39
CA LEU A 22 9.64 7.58 -60.43
C LEU A 22 10.88 7.05 -61.17
N LEU A 23 11.25 5.78 -60.93
CA LEU A 23 12.37 5.14 -61.63
C LEU A 23 12.10 4.98 -63.14
N ILE A 24 10.88 4.62 -63.52
CA ILE A 24 10.48 4.53 -64.93
C ILE A 24 10.55 5.90 -65.61
N ALA A 25 10.08 6.95 -64.94
CA ALA A 25 10.15 8.32 -65.46
C ALA A 25 11.61 8.80 -65.61
N ALA A 26 12.48 8.49 -64.65
CA ALA A 26 13.90 8.80 -64.72
C ALA A 26 14.61 8.04 -65.86
N ALA A 27 14.31 6.75 -66.03
CA ALA A 27 14.85 5.93 -67.10
C ALA A 27 14.43 6.45 -68.49
N ALA A 28 13.16 6.86 -68.64
CA ALA A 28 12.65 7.46 -69.87
C ALA A 28 13.35 8.80 -70.20
N ALA A 29 13.65 9.62 -69.18
CA ALA A 29 14.37 10.89 -69.37
C ALA A 29 15.84 10.66 -69.79
N VAL A 30 16.52 9.67 -69.20
CA VAL A 30 17.89 9.28 -69.61
C VAL A 30 17.89 8.73 -71.03
N LEU A 31 16.91 7.90 -71.38
CA LEU A 31 16.76 7.36 -72.75
C LEU A 31 16.50 8.47 -73.76
N ALA A 32 15.64 9.43 -73.44
CA ALA A 32 15.37 10.60 -74.29
C ALA A 32 16.62 11.47 -74.48
N TYR A 33 17.44 11.66 -73.43
CA TYR A 33 18.73 12.33 -73.54
C TYR A 33 19.69 11.57 -74.45
N TRP A 34 19.79 10.25 -74.28
CA TRP A 34 20.64 9.40 -75.12
C TRP A 34 20.25 9.44 -76.60
N LEU A 35 18.94 9.47 -76.90
CA LEU A 35 18.43 9.60 -78.26
C LEU A 35 18.63 11.02 -78.83
N ALA A 36 18.44 12.06 -78.02
CA ALA A 36 18.59 13.46 -78.43
C ALA A 36 20.05 13.90 -78.58
N ALA A 37 20.97 13.29 -77.82
CA ALA A 37 22.40 13.57 -77.89
C ALA A 37 23.08 12.98 -79.13
N GLY A 38 22.35 12.20 -79.95
CA GLY A 38 22.89 11.53 -81.12
C GLY A 38 23.87 10.42 -80.72
N GLY A 39 23.47 9.17 -80.87
CA GLY A 39 24.35 8.04 -80.64
C GLY A 39 25.65 8.15 -81.45
N TRP A 40 26.74 8.41 -80.74
CA TRP A 40 28.16 8.18 -81.07
C TRP A 40 29.01 9.23 -81.83
N ILE A 41 30.08 9.62 -81.11
CA ILE A 41 31.44 10.08 -81.48
C ILE A 41 31.58 11.47 -82.14
N GLY A 42 31.78 12.47 -81.29
CA GLY A 42 32.41 13.75 -81.61
C GLY A 42 32.43 14.68 -80.39
N GLU A 43 33.61 15.14 -79.95
CA GLU A 43 33.73 16.11 -78.84
C GLU A 43 32.83 17.33 -79.05
N PRO A 44 31.90 17.66 -78.13
CA PRO A 44 31.19 18.93 -78.19
C PRO A 44 32.09 20.02 -77.60
N LYS A 45 32.97 20.60 -78.42
CA LYS A 45 33.49 21.96 -78.19
C LYS A 45 32.40 22.95 -78.58
N GLY A 46 31.50 23.24 -77.63
CA GLY A 46 30.46 24.24 -77.82
C GLY A 46 29.49 24.26 -76.65
N ARG A 47 29.08 25.47 -76.22
CA ARG A 47 28.10 25.70 -75.16
C ARG A 47 26.95 24.70 -75.25
N VAL A 48 26.64 24.06 -74.13
CA VAL A 48 25.48 23.16 -73.96
C VAL A 48 24.25 23.80 -74.63
N PRO A 49 23.59 23.13 -75.59
CA PRO A 49 22.42 23.69 -76.26
C PRO A 49 21.35 24.05 -75.23
N ARG A 50 20.76 25.25 -75.32
CA ARG A 50 19.69 25.70 -74.40
C ARG A 50 18.57 24.66 -74.22
N ALA A 51 18.28 23.90 -75.27
CA ALA A 51 17.31 22.80 -75.25
C ALA A 51 17.62 21.71 -74.19
N VAL A 52 18.90 21.39 -73.93
CA VAL A 52 19.30 20.37 -72.96
C VAL A 52 19.17 20.89 -71.53
N THR A 53 19.57 22.13 -71.28
CA THR A 53 19.39 22.77 -69.97
C THR A 53 17.90 22.98 -69.64
N ASP A 54 17.08 23.31 -70.65
CA ASP A 54 15.63 23.46 -70.49
C ASP A 54 14.97 22.11 -70.21
N ALA A 55 15.37 21.03 -70.90
CA ALA A 55 14.88 19.68 -70.65
C ALA A 55 15.21 19.17 -69.24
N ILE A 56 16.45 19.39 -68.76
CA ILE A 56 16.86 19.04 -67.39
C ILE A 56 16.07 19.86 -66.36
N ARG A 57 15.86 21.16 -66.61
CA ARG A 57 15.08 22.04 -65.73
C ARG A 57 13.61 21.61 -65.65
N ILE A 58 13.01 21.25 -66.78
CA ILE A 58 11.64 20.76 -66.86
C ILE A 58 11.51 19.40 -66.15
N GLY A 59 12.47 18.50 -66.34
CA GLY A 59 12.51 17.20 -65.66
C GLY A 59 12.61 17.32 -64.14
N LEU A 60 13.55 18.15 -63.64
CA LEU A 60 13.74 18.40 -62.21
C LEU A 60 12.51 19.06 -61.56
N THR A 61 11.90 20.04 -62.22
CA THR A 61 10.70 20.72 -61.69
C THR A 61 9.48 19.80 -61.66
N THR A 62 9.32 18.95 -62.68
CA THR A 62 8.23 17.96 -62.73
C THR A 62 8.39 16.89 -61.66
N ALA A 63 9.60 16.35 -61.48
CA ALA A 63 9.89 15.36 -60.45
C ALA A 63 9.73 15.94 -59.03
N ALA A 64 10.21 17.18 -58.80
CA ALA A 64 10.01 17.87 -57.53
C ALA A 64 8.52 18.12 -57.24
N GLY A 65 7.73 18.50 -58.25
CA GLY A 65 6.28 18.69 -58.12
C GLY A 65 5.55 17.39 -57.77
N ALA A 66 5.90 16.28 -58.42
CA ALA A 66 5.34 14.96 -58.12
C ALA A 66 5.71 14.48 -56.71
N GLY A 67 6.96 14.64 -56.30
CA GLY A 67 7.42 14.32 -54.94
C GLY A 67 6.69 15.15 -53.87
N ALA A 68 6.52 16.45 -54.11
CA ALA A 68 5.75 17.34 -53.23
C ALA A 68 4.28 16.91 -53.11
N ALA A 69 3.63 16.53 -54.21
CA ALA A 69 2.24 16.05 -54.20
C ALA A 69 2.08 14.76 -53.39
N VAL A 70 2.98 13.78 -53.55
CA VAL A 70 2.96 12.53 -52.77
C VAL A 70 3.19 12.81 -51.29
N ALA A 71 4.18 13.65 -50.94
CA ALA A 71 4.44 14.03 -49.56
C ALA A 71 3.21 14.68 -48.91
N LEU A 72 2.49 15.53 -49.65
CA LEU A 72 1.29 16.23 -49.19
C LEU A 72 0.12 15.25 -48.97
N VAL A 73 -0.08 14.27 -49.86
CA VAL A 73 -1.09 13.21 -49.69
C VAL A 73 -0.77 12.31 -48.49
N VAL A 74 0.50 11.94 -48.29
CA VAL A 74 0.92 11.13 -47.14
C VAL A 74 0.75 11.91 -45.84
N ALA A 75 1.14 13.19 -45.81
CA ALA A 75 0.91 14.06 -44.67
C ALA A 75 -0.58 14.20 -44.34
N PHE A 76 -1.43 14.40 -45.35
CA PHE A 76 -2.88 14.50 -45.18
C PHE A 76 -3.51 13.20 -44.68
N ARG A 77 -3.12 12.04 -45.21
CA ARG A 77 -3.60 10.74 -44.73
C ARG A 77 -3.15 10.44 -43.30
N ARG A 78 -1.89 10.79 -42.99
CA ARG A 78 -1.36 10.66 -41.62
C ARG A 78 -2.12 11.56 -40.65
N GLN A 79 -2.42 12.79 -41.07
CA GLN A 79 -3.21 13.73 -40.29
C GLN A 79 -4.62 13.17 -40.02
N ARG A 80 -5.33 12.70 -41.05
CA ARG A 80 -6.66 12.07 -40.92
C ARG A 80 -6.68 10.89 -39.94
N LEU A 81 -5.72 9.97 -40.05
CA LEU A 81 -5.65 8.82 -39.14
C LEU A 81 -5.36 9.22 -37.69
N LEU A 82 -4.49 10.22 -37.48
CA LEU A 82 -4.21 10.75 -36.15
C LEU A 82 -5.42 11.50 -35.57
N GLU A 83 -6.18 12.20 -36.40
CA GLU A 83 -7.43 12.87 -36.01
C GLU A 83 -8.50 11.84 -35.61
N GLU A 84 -8.65 10.76 -36.39
CA GLU A 84 -9.58 9.66 -36.08
C GLU A 84 -9.20 8.93 -34.79
N ASP A 85 -7.92 8.67 -34.55
CA ASP A 85 -7.41 8.03 -33.34
C ASP A 85 -7.67 8.91 -32.10
N ARG A 86 -7.34 10.21 -32.19
CA ARG A 86 -7.62 11.19 -31.13
C ARG A 86 -9.10 11.34 -30.83
N GLU A 87 -9.94 11.34 -31.87
CA GLU A 87 -11.39 11.45 -31.71
C GLU A 87 -11.96 10.18 -31.07
N GLY A 88 -11.47 8.99 -31.46
CA GLY A 88 -11.82 7.72 -30.83
C GLY A 88 -11.43 7.65 -29.35
N ASP A 89 -10.24 8.15 -29.00
CA ASP A 89 -9.78 8.27 -27.62
C ASP A 89 -10.65 9.24 -26.83
N ARG A 90 -10.96 10.40 -27.40
CA ARG A 90 -11.82 11.42 -26.77
C ARG A 90 -13.22 10.87 -26.52
N GLN A 91 -13.82 10.19 -27.50
CA GLN A 91 -15.12 9.55 -27.35
C GLN A 91 -15.10 8.45 -26.29
N SER A 92 -14.05 7.63 -26.26
CA SER A 92 -13.87 6.59 -25.25
C SER A 92 -13.76 7.17 -23.84
N GLN A 93 -13.03 8.28 -23.67
CA GLN A 93 -12.92 8.97 -22.38
C GLN A 93 -14.26 9.60 -21.96
N MET A 94 -14.99 10.20 -22.90
CA MET A 94 -16.32 10.75 -22.65
C MET A 94 -17.31 9.68 -22.19
N ALA A 95 -17.34 8.52 -22.87
CA ALA A 95 -18.21 7.41 -22.50
C ALA A 95 -17.90 6.82 -21.11
N LEU A 96 -16.62 6.82 -20.69
CA LEU A 96 -16.23 6.43 -19.34
C LEU A 96 -16.68 7.46 -18.29
N HIS A 97 -16.55 8.75 -18.60
CA HIS A 97 -17.00 9.81 -17.71
C HIS A 97 -18.52 9.80 -17.55
N GLU A 98 -19.26 9.53 -18.61
CA GLU A 98 -20.72 9.36 -18.56
C GLU A 98 -21.12 8.16 -17.68
N ARG A 99 -20.49 6.99 -17.86
CA ARG A 99 -20.71 5.83 -16.98
C ARG A 99 -20.35 6.11 -15.52
N TYR A 100 -19.29 6.87 -15.26
CA TYR A 100 -18.95 7.33 -13.92
C TYR A 100 -20.06 8.20 -13.31
N GLN A 101 -20.55 9.19 -14.06
CA GLN A 101 -21.65 10.06 -13.61
C GLN A 101 -22.92 9.27 -13.32
N GLU A 102 -23.26 8.30 -14.18
CA GLU A 102 -24.40 7.42 -13.96
C GLU A 102 -24.22 6.54 -12.71
N ALA A 103 -23.06 5.91 -12.54
CA ALA A 103 -22.77 5.03 -11.42
C ALA A 103 -22.77 5.77 -10.07
N THR A 104 -22.26 7.01 -10.04
CA THR A 104 -22.34 7.88 -8.85
C THR A 104 -23.78 8.27 -8.53
N ALA A 105 -24.60 8.59 -9.54
CA ALA A 105 -26.02 8.86 -9.34
C ALA A 105 -26.78 7.63 -8.80
N GLN A 106 -26.47 6.43 -9.32
CA GLN A 106 -27.05 5.18 -8.84
C GLN A 106 -26.68 4.90 -7.37
N LEU A 107 -25.41 5.12 -6.98
CA LEU A 107 -24.95 4.97 -5.59
C LEU A 107 -25.70 5.88 -4.59
N GLY A 108 -26.11 7.06 -5.05
CA GLY A 108 -26.87 8.03 -4.26
C GLY A 108 -28.39 7.78 -4.21
N HIS A 109 -28.91 6.80 -4.96
CA HIS A 109 -30.36 6.56 -5.11
C HIS A 109 -30.98 6.04 -3.80
N ASP A 110 -32.28 6.25 -3.57
CA ASP A 110 -32.98 5.71 -2.39
C ASP A 110 -33.23 4.19 -2.41
N ASN A 111 -33.07 3.54 -3.57
CA ASN A 111 -33.37 2.13 -3.75
C ASN A 111 -32.09 1.32 -3.57
N LEU A 112 -32.10 0.41 -2.60
CA LEU A 112 -30.96 -0.46 -2.27
C LEU A 112 -30.34 -1.16 -3.49
N THR A 113 -31.16 -1.79 -4.34
CA THR A 113 -30.68 -2.54 -5.51
C THR A 113 -29.96 -1.62 -6.49
N ILE A 114 -30.46 -0.41 -6.69
CA ILE A 114 -29.85 0.60 -7.56
C ILE A 114 -28.52 1.09 -6.96
N ARG A 115 -28.47 1.31 -5.63
CA ARG A 115 -27.22 1.68 -4.94
C ARG A 115 -26.15 0.61 -5.09
N LEU A 116 -26.51 -0.66 -4.91
CA LEU A 116 -25.59 -1.79 -5.08
C LEU A 116 -25.10 -1.89 -6.53
N ALA A 117 -25.98 -1.69 -7.52
CA ALA A 117 -25.58 -1.61 -8.92
C ALA A 117 -24.57 -0.47 -9.15
N GLY A 118 -24.80 0.70 -8.54
CA GLY A 118 -23.87 1.83 -8.57
C GLY A 118 -22.49 1.52 -8.01
N VAL A 119 -22.40 0.75 -6.90
CA VAL A 119 -21.11 0.30 -6.35
C VAL A 119 -20.33 -0.54 -7.36
N TYR A 120 -20.97 -1.55 -7.96
CA TYR A 120 -20.32 -2.42 -8.94
C TYR A 120 -19.98 -1.68 -10.24
N ALA A 121 -20.85 -0.75 -10.68
CA ALA A 121 -20.59 0.07 -11.86
C ALA A 121 -19.40 1.02 -11.62
N LEU A 122 -19.28 1.63 -10.44
CA LEU A 122 -18.13 2.47 -10.08
C LEU A 122 -16.83 1.66 -10.07
N ALA A 123 -16.85 0.45 -9.52
CA ALA A 123 -15.69 -0.44 -9.53
C ALA A 123 -15.29 -0.82 -10.97
N ALA A 124 -16.24 -1.19 -11.82
CA ALA A 124 -15.98 -1.51 -13.22
C ALA A 124 -15.42 -0.31 -14.01
N VAL A 125 -15.89 0.90 -13.73
CA VAL A 125 -15.33 2.12 -14.35
C VAL A 125 -13.89 2.38 -13.85
N ALA A 126 -13.62 2.14 -12.57
CA ALA A 126 -12.26 2.23 -12.03
C ALA A 126 -11.32 1.24 -12.74
N ASP A 127 -11.75 -0.01 -12.91
CA ASP A 127 -11.00 -1.05 -13.61
C ASP A 127 -10.73 -0.70 -15.07
N ASP A 128 -11.74 -0.18 -15.78
CA ASP A 128 -11.58 0.31 -17.16
C ASP A 128 -10.54 1.44 -17.24
N TRP A 129 -10.50 2.35 -16.26
CA TRP A 129 -9.48 3.40 -16.18
C TRP A 129 -8.09 2.85 -15.88
N ILE A 130 -7.98 1.86 -14.99
CA ILE A 130 -6.72 1.16 -14.69
C ILE A 130 -6.19 0.47 -15.96
N GLY A 131 -7.05 -0.25 -16.69
CA GLY A 131 -6.70 -0.94 -17.93
C GLY A 131 -6.19 0.00 -19.03
N ARG A 132 -6.55 1.29 -18.96
CA ARG A 132 -6.07 2.35 -19.87
C ARG A 132 -4.85 3.11 -19.34
N GLY A 133 -4.32 2.73 -18.17
CA GLY A 133 -3.19 3.39 -17.53
C GLY A 133 -3.53 4.72 -16.84
N ASN A 134 -4.82 5.07 -16.68
CA ASN A 134 -5.24 6.31 -16.05
C ASN A 134 -5.60 6.10 -14.58
N ARG A 135 -4.58 5.83 -13.76
CA ARG A 135 -4.74 5.60 -12.31
C ARG A 135 -5.32 6.80 -11.57
N GLY A 136 -5.13 8.02 -12.07
CA GLY A 136 -5.72 9.22 -11.46
C GLY A 136 -7.25 9.25 -11.52
N GLN A 137 -7.85 8.86 -12.64
CA GLN A 137 -9.32 8.76 -12.75
C GLN A 137 -9.89 7.56 -12.00
N ALA A 138 -9.14 6.45 -11.95
CA ALA A 138 -9.51 5.31 -11.11
C ALA A 138 -9.52 5.68 -9.61
N GLN A 139 -8.54 6.46 -9.14
CA GLN A 139 -8.50 6.97 -7.77
C GLN A 139 -9.78 7.75 -7.43
N VAL A 140 -10.29 8.59 -8.33
CA VAL A 140 -11.55 9.33 -8.09
C VAL A 140 -12.74 8.38 -7.85
N CYS A 141 -12.78 7.24 -8.54
CA CYS A 141 -13.83 6.23 -8.31
C CYS A 141 -13.69 5.59 -6.91
N VAL A 142 -12.45 5.26 -6.51
CA VAL A 142 -12.13 4.74 -5.17
C VAL A 142 -12.45 5.77 -4.09
N ASP A 143 -12.14 7.05 -4.31
CA ASP A 143 -12.41 8.15 -3.39
C ASP A 143 -13.91 8.32 -3.14
N VAL A 144 -14.76 8.16 -4.16
CA VAL A 144 -16.22 8.19 -4.00
C VAL A 144 -16.68 7.05 -3.09
N LEU A 145 -16.18 5.84 -3.30
CA LEU A 145 -16.51 4.69 -2.46
C LEU A 145 -16.05 4.88 -1.01
N CYS A 146 -14.82 5.36 -0.81
CA CYS A 146 -14.28 5.73 0.50
C CYS A 146 -15.11 6.86 1.15
N SER A 147 -15.50 7.88 0.39
CA SER A 147 -16.36 8.98 0.88
C SER A 147 -17.73 8.48 1.36
N TYR A 148 -18.28 7.46 0.70
CA TYR A 148 -19.51 6.82 1.12
C TYR A 148 -19.36 6.20 2.52
N LEU A 149 -18.25 5.49 2.76
CA LEU A 149 -17.95 4.88 4.05
C LEU A 149 -17.73 5.90 5.17
N ARG A 150 -17.21 7.10 4.85
CA ARG A 150 -16.99 8.21 5.78
C ARG A 150 -18.26 9.02 6.10
N THR A 151 -19.28 8.94 5.26
CA THR A 151 -20.52 9.70 5.45
C THR A 151 -21.26 9.22 6.70
N ASP A 152 -21.67 10.13 7.57
CA ASP A 152 -22.24 9.81 8.88
C ASP A 152 -23.59 9.09 8.77
N ALA A 153 -23.64 7.81 9.17
CA ALA A 153 -24.84 6.99 9.18
C ALA A 153 -25.93 7.49 10.16
N ARG A 154 -25.65 8.50 10.99
CA ARG A 154 -26.68 9.17 11.81
C ARG A 154 -27.51 10.19 11.02
N ALA A 155 -26.98 10.71 9.91
CA ALA A 155 -27.71 11.63 9.02
C ALA A 155 -28.64 10.88 8.04
N LYS A 156 -28.32 9.62 7.72
CA LYS A 156 -29.20 8.68 7.04
C LYS A 156 -29.42 7.50 7.98
N ASP A 157 -30.45 7.62 8.83
CA ASP A 157 -31.04 6.59 9.71
C ASP A 157 -30.40 5.22 9.45
N GLY A 158 -29.54 4.75 10.39
CA GLY A 158 -28.65 3.59 10.31
C GLY A 158 -29.36 2.27 10.03
N SER A 159 -30.03 2.25 8.90
CA SER A 159 -31.02 1.31 8.44
C SER A 159 -30.31 0.18 7.73
N GLN A 160 -30.90 -1.00 7.81
CA GLN A 160 -30.37 -2.21 7.18
C GLN A 160 -29.90 -2.01 5.72
N PRO A 161 -30.61 -1.25 4.86
CA PRO A 161 -30.16 -0.98 3.50
C PRO A 161 -28.84 -0.20 3.39
N ASP A 162 -28.53 0.72 4.31
CA ASP A 162 -27.25 1.44 4.27
C ASP A 162 -26.07 0.54 4.66
N LEU A 163 -26.29 -0.34 5.66
CA LEU A 163 -25.30 -1.31 6.10
C LEU A 163 -24.90 -2.27 4.97
N GLU A 164 -25.86 -2.76 4.19
CA GLU A 164 -25.61 -3.67 3.08
C GLU A 164 -24.76 -3.03 1.97
N VAL A 165 -24.97 -1.75 1.69
CA VAL A 165 -24.16 -1.01 0.71
C VAL A 165 -22.75 -0.79 1.24
N ARG A 166 -22.58 -0.36 2.50
CA ARG A 166 -21.24 -0.19 3.10
C ARG A 166 -20.45 -1.49 3.11
N GLN A 167 -21.08 -2.60 3.53
CA GLN A 167 -20.45 -3.92 3.49
C GLN A 167 -20.08 -4.35 2.06
N THR A 168 -20.92 -4.01 1.07
CA THR A 168 -20.62 -4.28 -0.34
C THR A 168 -19.44 -3.45 -0.84
N ILE A 169 -19.35 -2.18 -0.47
CA ILE A 169 -18.21 -1.32 -0.79
C ILE A 169 -16.93 -1.90 -0.18
N THR A 170 -16.95 -2.26 1.11
CA THR A 170 -15.81 -2.89 1.77
C THR A 170 -15.39 -4.19 1.08
N ARG A 171 -16.36 -5.04 0.69
CA ARG A 171 -16.08 -6.29 -0.05
C ARG A 171 -15.46 -6.03 -1.42
N VAL A 172 -15.94 -5.03 -2.15
CA VAL A 172 -15.38 -4.62 -3.45
C VAL A 172 -13.95 -4.11 -3.27
N ILE A 173 -13.69 -3.24 -2.30
CA ILE A 173 -12.32 -2.78 -2.03
C ILE A 173 -11.43 -3.97 -1.68
N ALA A 174 -11.86 -4.82 -0.74
CA ALA A 174 -11.09 -5.99 -0.31
C ALA A 174 -10.82 -6.98 -1.45
N SER A 175 -11.74 -7.15 -2.41
CA SER A 175 -11.53 -8.03 -3.58
C SER A 175 -10.47 -7.49 -4.54
N HIS A 176 -10.41 -6.16 -4.73
CA HIS A 176 -9.39 -5.55 -5.60
C HIS A 176 -8.02 -5.42 -4.93
N LEU A 177 -7.96 -5.63 -3.61
CA LEU A 177 -6.71 -5.74 -2.86
C LEU A 177 -6.21 -7.19 -2.75
N GLN A 178 -6.94 -8.19 -3.25
CA GLN A 178 -6.47 -9.57 -3.19
C GLN A 178 -5.21 -9.79 -4.08
N PRO A 179 -4.28 -10.67 -3.66
CA PRO A 179 -3.17 -11.07 -4.48
C PRO A 179 -3.67 -11.71 -5.78
N GLY A 180 -3.19 -11.21 -6.92
CA GLY A 180 -3.60 -11.69 -8.24
C GLY A 180 -4.93 -11.11 -8.75
N ALA A 181 -5.48 -10.06 -8.11
CA ALA A 181 -6.61 -9.32 -8.68
C ALA A 181 -6.27 -8.81 -10.09
N SER A 182 -7.19 -9.00 -11.05
CA SER A 182 -6.97 -8.59 -12.45
C SER A 182 -6.72 -7.09 -12.60
N PHE A 183 -7.40 -6.29 -11.77
CA PHE A 183 -7.18 -4.86 -11.63
C PHE A 183 -6.91 -4.56 -10.16
N SER A 184 -5.63 -4.53 -9.79
CA SER A 184 -5.25 -4.28 -8.40
C SER A 184 -5.50 -2.81 -8.02
N TRP A 185 -6.17 -2.61 -6.88
CA TRP A 185 -6.32 -1.31 -6.23
C TRP A 185 -5.17 -1.01 -5.26
N GLY A 186 -4.17 -1.90 -5.17
CA GLY A 186 -2.90 -1.60 -4.54
C GLY A 186 -2.25 -0.37 -5.19
N GLY A 187 -1.68 0.52 -4.37
CA GLY A 187 -1.09 1.79 -4.77
C GLY A 187 -2.06 2.98 -4.72
N PHE A 188 -3.36 2.76 -4.52
CA PHE A 188 -4.31 3.87 -4.30
C PHE A 188 -4.28 4.38 -2.87
N PHE A 189 -4.65 5.65 -2.71
CA PHE A 189 -4.94 6.23 -1.41
C PHE A 189 -6.28 5.67 -0.92
N LEU A 190 -6.28 5.06 0.26
CA LEU A 190 -7.47 4.47 0.86
C LEU A 190 -7.78 5.21 2.16
N ASP A 191 -8.62 6.23 2.05
CA ASP A 191 -9.03 7.08 3.16
C ASP A 191 -10.36 6.59 3.78
N PHE A 192 -10.23 5.89 4.90
CA PHE A 192 -11.34 5.46 5.75
C PHE A 192 -11.45 6.33 7.02
N THR A 193 -10.92 7.56 7.01
CA THR A 193 -10.94 8.45 8.18
C THR A 193 -12.37 8.68 8.66
N GLY A 194 -12.65 8.35 9.92
CA GLY A 194 -13.98 8.46 10.52
C GLY A 194 -15.03 7.49 9.98
N ALA A 195 -14.63 6.52 9.14
CA ALA A 195 -15.57 5.56 8.57
C ALA A 195 -16.13 4.62 9.64
N ARG A 196 -17.40 4.23 9.48
CA ARG A 196 -18.06 3.25 10.36
C ARG A 196 -18.21 1.90 9.68
N PHE A 197 -17.59 0.89 10.27
CA PHE A 197 -17.64 -0.51 9.85
C PHE A 197 -18.50 -1.31 10.84
N THR A 198 -19.79 -1.47 10.51
CA THR A 198 -20.71 -2.25 11.34
C THR A 198 -20.90 -3.67 10.78
N GLY A 199 -20.80 -4.67 11.64
CA GLY A 199 -20.94 -6.08 11.28
C GLY A 199 -19.60 -6.77 11.02
N ARG A 200 -19.58 -7.78 10.12
CA ARG A 200 -18.35 -8.51 9.80
C ARG A 200 -17.64 -7.88 8.61
N HIS A 201 -16.35 -7.63 8.75
CA HIS A 201 -15.50 -7.05 7.70
C HIS A 201 -14.22 -7.87 7.58
N SER A 202 -13.83 -8.21 6.35
CA SER A 202 -12.68 -9.07 6.08
C SER A 202 -11.80 -8.44 5.01
N PHE A 203 -10.53 -8.25 5.39
CA PHE A 203 -9.41 -7.87 4.55
C PHE A 203 -8.35 -8.97 4.57
N VAL A 204 -8.77 -10.22 4.75
CA VAL A 204 -7.86 -11.37 4.78
C VAL A 204 -7.05 -11.41 3.49
N ARG A 205 -5.72 -11.49 3.62
CA ARG A 205 -4.75 -11.47 2.52
C ARG A 205 -4.76 -10.21 1.64
N ALA A 206 -5.43 -9.12 2.06
CA ALA A 206 -5.44 -7.89 1.29
C ALA A 206 -4.04 -7.25 1.23
N GLU A 207 -3.60 -6.85 0.05
CA GLU A 207 -2.32 -6.20 -0.22
C GLU A 207 -2.51 -4.68 -0.37
N PHE A 208 -2.36 -3.99 0.76
CA PHE A 208 -2.27 -2.54 0.84
C PHE A 208 -0.86 -2.11 0.44
N THR A 209 -0.63 -1.91 -0.86
CA THR A 209 0.70 -1.56 -1.40
C THR A 209 0.84 -0.07 -1.71
N GLY A 210 2.01 0.53 -1.51
CA GLY A 210 2.43 1.84 -2.04
C GLY A 210 1.76 3.09 -1.46
N GLY A 211 0.43 3.19 -1.53
CA GLY A 211 -0.38 4.35 -1.14
C GLY A 211 -0.53 4.53 0.37
N GLU A 212 -1.03 5.70 0.78
CA GLU A 212 -1.43 5.94 2.18
C GLU A 212 -2.74 5.24 2.47
N VAL A 213 -2.78 4.54 3.60
CA VAL A 213 -3.98 3.86 4.11
C VAL A 213 -4.29 4.44 5.49
N SER A 214 -5.44 5.09 5.59
CA SER A 214 -5.87 5.74 6.82
C SER A 214 -7.19 5.13 7.30
N PHE A 215 -7.18 4.63 8.53
CA PHE A 215 -8.36 4.26 9.30
C PHE A 215 -8.54 5.21 10.49
N ASN A 216 -8.05 6.45 10.37
CA ASN A 216 -7.98 7.36 11.52
C ASN A 216 -9.36 7.72 12.04
N GLY A 217 -9.60 7.53 13.33
CA GLY A 217 -10.92 7.72 13.93
C GLY A 217 -12.00 6.79 13.38
N ALA A 218 -11.66 5.75 12.62
CA ALA A 218 -12.63 4.78 12.12
C ALA A 218 -13.21 3.96 13.27
N GLU A 219 -14.52 3.68 13.21
CA GLU A 219 -15.21 2.90 14.22
C GLU A 219 -15.58 1.52 13.67
N PHE A 220 -15.07 0.47 14.28
CA PHE A 220 -15.41 -0.92 13.98
C PHE A 220 -16.33 -1.46 15.07
N THR A 221 -17.58 -1.75 14.70
CA THR A 221 -18.65 -2.06 15.66
C THR A 221 -19.34 -3.38 15.32
N GLY A 222 -19.50 -4.22 16.35
CA GLY A 222 -20.10 -5.54 16.18
C GLY A 222 -19.25 -6.49 15.32
N GLY A 223 -19.75 -7.72 15.15
CA GLY A 223 -19.13 -8.73 14.29
C GLY A 223 -17.66 -9.06 14.59
N GLU A 224 -16.96 -9.48 13.55
CA GLU A 224 -15.53 -9.80 13.53
C GLU A 224 -14.86 -8.93 12.46
N VAL A 225 -13.66 -8.46 12.77
CA VAL A 225 -12.81 -7.73 11.81
C VAL A 225 -11.52 -8.51 11.64
N SER A 226 -11.21 -8.90 10.41
CA SER A 226 -10.04 -9.71 10.11
C SER A 226 -9.16 -9.08 9.05
N PHE A 227 -7.93 -8.80 9.43
CA PHE A 227 -6.79 -8.42 8.58
C PHE A 227 -5.75 -9.55 8.54
N ASN A 228 -6.17 -10.80 8.81
CA ASN A 228 -5.22 -11.93 8.83
C ASN A 228 -4.51 -12.06 7.49
N LEU A 229 -3.18 -12.25 7.53
CA LEU A 229 -2.31 -12.33 6.36
C LEU A 229 -2.35 -11.08 5.46
N ALA A 230 -2.95 -9.97 5.91
CA ALA A 230 -2.94 -8.73 5.16
C ALA A 230 -1.52 -8.16 5.12
N LYS A 231 -1.18 -7.54 4.00
CA LYS A 231 0.12 -6.93 3.77
C LYS A 231 -0.03 -5.44 3.62
N PHE A 232 0.53 -4.71 4.57
CA PHE A 232 0.63 -3.26 4.60
C PHE A 232 2.06 -2.88 4.23
N THR A 233 2.29 -2.79 2.91
CA THR A 233 3.60 -2.55 2.32
C THR A 233 3.61 -1.15 1.68
N GLY A 234 4.66 -0.35 1.86
CA GLY A 234 4.75 0.97 1.21
C GLY A 234 4.62 2.15 2.16
N GLY A 235 3.80 3.17 1.82
CA GLY A 235 3.82 4.49 2.45
C GLY A 235 3.46 4.54 3.94
N ARG A 236 2.36 5.23 4.28
CA ARG A 236 1.91 5.40 5.67
C ARG A 236 0.66 4.57 5.90
N VAL A 237 0.62 3.85 7.01
CA VAL A 237 -0.54 3.09 7.49
C VAL A 237 -0.89 3.64 8.86
N SER A 238 -2.11 4.13 9.03
CA SER A 238 -2.53 4.81 10.25
C SER A 238 -3.90 4.31 10.69
N PHE A 239 -4.01 3.93 11.95
CA PHE A 239 -5.22 3.54 12.68
C PHE A 239 -5.41 4.48 13.88
N ASP A 240 -4.89 5.71 13.79
CA ASP A 240 -4.83 6.62 14.92
C ASP A 240 -6.23 6.97 15.39
N GLN A 241 -6.48 6.87 16.70
CA GLN A 241 -7.78 7.13 17.31
C GLN A 241 -8.91 6.22 16.77
N ALA A 242 -8.60 5.16 16.03
CA ALA A 242 -9.61 4.18 15.61
C ALA A 242 -10.17 3.46 16.85
N GLU A 243 -11.43 3.08 16.79
CA GLU A 243 -12.12 2.40 17.88
C GLU A 243 -12.70 1.05 17.42
N PHE A 244 -12.30 -0.01 18.10
CA PHE A 244 -12.74 -1.38 17.86
C PHE A 244 -13.55 -1.89 19.05
N THR A 245 -14.87 -1.95 18.87
CA THR A 245 -15.82 -2.56 19.80
C THR A 245 -16.31 -3.94 19.32
N SER A 246 -15.74 -4.45 18.22
CA SER A 246 -16.04 -5.77 17.64
C SER A 246 -15.71 -6.93 18.59
N ARG A 247 -16.38 -8.08 18.40
CA ARG A 247 -16.17 -9.26 19.26
C ARG A 247 -14.78 -9.87 19.09
N LEU A 248 -14.19 -9.73 17.91
CA LEU A 248 -12.85 -10.20 17.61
C LEU A 248 -12.23 -9.27 16.59
N VAL A 249 -11.00 -8.85 16.85
CA VAL A 249 -10.14 -8.16 15.88
C VAL A 249 -8.89 -9.00 15.67
N SER A 250 -8.58 -9.32 14.43
CA SER A 250 -7.55 -10.29 14.11
C SER A 250 -6.61 -9.73 13.04
N PHE A 251 -5.33 -9.63 13.38
CA PHE A 251 -4.19 -9.27 12.53
C PHE A 251 -3.18 -10.42 12.46
N VAL A 252 -3.67 -11.66 12.59
CA VAL A 252 -2.83 -12.86 12.64
C VAL A 252 -1.99 -12.96 11.37
N GLN A 253 -0.67 -13.03 11.55
CA GLN A 253 0.31 -13.07 10.46
C GLN A 253 0.18 -11.91 9.47
N ALA A 254 -0.34 -10.75 9.91
CA ALA A 254 -0.32 -9.53 9.11
C ALA A 254 1.10 -8.98 9.03
N GLU A 255 1.46 -8.43 7.87
CA GLU A 255 2.78 -7.83 7.62
C GLU A 255 2.63 -6.31 7.52
N PHE A 256 3.37 -5.58 8.35
CA PHE A 256 3.46 -4.13 8.39
C PHE A 256 4.90 -3.70 8.09
N SER A 257 5.20 -3.56 6.80
CA SER A 257 6.53 -3.19 6.30
C SER A 257 6.57 -1.77 5.74
N GLY A 258 5.52 -0.97 5.98
CA GLY A 258 5.43 0.42 5.54
C GLY A 258 6.38 1.38 6.27
N GLY A 259 6.65 2.55 5.70
CA GLY A 259 7.59 3.53 6.29
C GLY A 259 7.18 4.01 7.68
N LEU A 260 5.87 4.23 7.88
CA LEU A 260 5.27 4.59 9.17
C LEU A 260 4.00 3.77 9.39
N VAL A 261 3.92 3.11 10.54
CA VAL A 261 2.77 2.31 10.98
C VAL A 261 2.31 2.86 12.32
N SER A 262 1.11 3.44 12.36
CA SER A 262 0.63 4.20 13.51
C SER A 262 -0.68 3.64 14.03
N PHE A 263 -0.73 3.35 15.31
CA PHE A 263 -1.89 2.90 16.10
C PHE A 263 -2.07 3.82 17.31
N GLU A 264 -1.73 5.11 17.18
CA GLU A 264 -1.71 6.01 18.31
C GLU A 264 -3.11 6.26 18.84
N LYS A 265 -3.28 6.09 20.15
CA LYS A 265 -4.56 6.26 20.85
C LYS A 265 -5.69 5.40 20.27
N VAL A 266 -5.35 4.31 19.57
CA VAL A 266 -6.33 3.30 19.16
C VAL A 266 -7.00 2.71 20.39
N LYS A 267 -8.28 2.38 20.28
CA LYS A 267 -9.05 1.78 21.37
C LYS A 267 -9.57 0.41 20.96
N PHE A 268 -9.16 -0.62 21.66
CA PHE A 268 -9.73 -1.96 21.59
C PHE A 268 -10.53 -2.22 22.86
N THR A 269 -11.83 -1.95 22.80
CA THR A 269 -12.78 -2.03 23.94
C THR A 269 -13.75 -3.20 23.80
N GLY A 270 -13.75 -3.88 22.65
CA GLY A 270 -14.62 -5.02 22.35
C GLY A 270 -14.14 -6.34 22.95
N GLY A 271 -14.13 -7.40 22.14
CA GLY A 271 -13.63 -8.71 22.56
C GLY A 271 -12.12 -8.86 22.36
N GLY A 272 -11.69 -10.05 21.94
CA GLY A 272 -10.26 -10.36 21.81
C GLY A 272 -9.58 -9.64 20.65
N VAL A 273 -8.29 -9.36 20.80
CA VAL A 273 -7.41 -8.80 19.78
C VAL A 273 -6.21 -9.71 19.61
N SER A 274 -5.93 -10.13 18.38
CA SER A 274 -4.76 -10.97 18.10
C SER A 274 -3.89 -10.37 17.00
N PHE A 275 -2.62 -10.14 17.33
CA PHE A 275 -1.50 -9.87 16.44
C PHE A 275 -0.57 -11.09 16.37
N PHE A 276 -1.09 -12.30 16.59
CA PHE A 276 -0.29 -13.52 16.62
C PHE A 276 0.54 -13.67 15.35
N GLY A 277 1.87 -13.78 15.51
CA GLY A 277 2.80 -13.91 14.39
C GLY A 277 2.81 -12.73 13.42
N ALA A 278 2.27 -11.57 13.80
CA ALA A 278 2.32 -10.37 12.96
C ALA A 278 3.76 -9.83 12.88
N GLU A 279 4.13 -9.30 11.73
CA GLU A 279 5.47 -8.77 11.48
C GLU A 279 5.40 -7.25 11.28
N PHE A 280 6.15 -6.50 12.09
CA PHE A 280 6.28 -5.05 12.05
C PHE A 280 7.73 -4.70 11.71
N THR A 281 8.01 -4.57 10.42
CA THR A 281 9.36 -4.33 9.87
C THR A 281 9.53 -2.92 9.29
N GLY A 282 8.49 -2.09 9.40
CA GLY A 282 8.47 -0.70 8.95
C GLY A 282 9.52 0.20 9.63
N GLY A 283 9.70 1.42 9.12
CA GLY A 283 10.67 2.36 9.69
C GLY A 283 10.35 2.72 11.15
N GLU A 284 9.09 3.05 11.41
CA GLU A 284 8.60 3.46 12.73
C GLU A 284 7.21 2.86 12.99
N VAL A 285 7.03 2.31 14.19
CA VAL A 285 5.79 1.68 14.66
C VAL A 285 5.40 2.29 16.00
N SER A 286 4.22 2.89 16.08
CA SER A 286 3.74 3.57 17.29
C SER A 286 2.39 3.02 17.75
N PHE A 287 2.33 2.58 19.00
CA PHE A 287 1.12 2.28 19.77
C PHE A 287 0.96 3.29 20.93
N PHE A 288 1.51 4.50 20.78
CA PHE A 288 1.49 5.52 21.81
C PHE A 288 0.07 5.77 22.34
N GLY A 289 -0.13 5.60 23.64
CA GLY A 289 -1.41 5.81 24.31
C GLY A 289 -2.53 4.87 23.85
N ALA A 290 -2.23 3.76 23.17
CA ALA A 290 -3.21 2.76 22.77
C ALA A 290 -3.92 2.14 24.00
N GLU A 291 -5.21 1.90 23.90
CA GLU A 291 -6.03 1.35 25.00
C GLU A 291 -6.58 -0.02 24.63
N PHE A 292 -6.04 -1.06 25.27
CA PHE A 292 -6.46 -2.45 25.20
C PHE A 292 -7.25 -2.79 26.46
N THR A 293 -8.56 -2.54 26.42
CA THR A 293 -9.47 -2.63 27.60
C THR A 293 -10.51 -3.73 27.47
N GLY A 294 -10.61 -4.36 26.29
CA GLY A 294 -11.55 -5.42 25.97
C GLY A 294 -11.15 -6.80 26.49
N GLY A 295 -11.20 -7.81 25.62
CA GLY A 295 -10.89 -9.19 25.95
C GLY A 295 -9.39 -9.49 26.04
N GLU A 296 -9.02 -10.71 25.64
CA GLU A 296 -7.63 -11.16 25.55
C GLU A 296 -6.88 -10.40 24.45
N VAL A 297 -5.64 -10.04 24.72
CA VAL A 297 -4.74 -9.39 23.75
C VAL A 297 -3.49 -10.22 23.59
N SER A 298 -3.25 -10.73 22.38
CA SER A 298 -2.08 -11.55 22.07
C SER A 298 -1.23 -10.88 21.00
N PHE A 299 0.04 -10.70 21.30
CA PHE A 299 1.14 -10.39 20.38
C PHE A 299 2.10 -11.58 20.29
N ASP A 300 1.63 -12.80 20.57
CA ASP A 300 2.52 -13.96 20.67
C ASP A 300 3.17 -14.27 19.33
N GLY A 301 4.48 -14.54 19.34
CA GLY A 301 5.27 -14.75 18.14
C GLY A 301 5.34 -13.55 17.20
N ALA A 302 4.85 -12.37 17.60
CA ALA A 302 4.94 -11.17 16.78
C ALA A 302 6.39 -10.71 16.69
N LYS A 303 6.77 -10.19 15.52
CA LYS A 303 8.13 -9.69 15.27
C LYS A 303 8.11 -8.19 15.09
N PHE A 304 8.87 -7.48 15.91
CA PHE A 304 9.06 -6.05 15.86
C PHE A 304 10.52 -5.75 15.48
N ALA A 305 10.74 -5.49 14.19
CA ALA A 305 12.05 -5.19 13.62
C ALA A 305 12.15 -3.74 13.09
N SER A 306 11.24 -2.87 13.53
CA SER A 306 11.27 -1.45 13.16
C SER A 306 12.43 -0.72 13.82
N ARG A 307 12.90 0.38 13.22
CA ARG A 307 13.97 1.20 13.85
C ARG A 307 13.51 1.70 15.22
N ARG A 308 12.24 2.09 15.32
CA ARG A 308 11.57 2.54 16.54
C ARG A 308 10.26 1.81 16.74
N LEU A 309 10.04 1.33 17.95
CA LEU A 309 8.79 0.77 18.43
C LEU A 309 8.43 1.47 19.75
N SER A 310 7.25 2.09 19.81
CA SER A 310 6.76 2.70 21.05
C SER A 310 5.41 2.11 21.43
N PHE A 311 5.30 1.67 22.68
CA PHE A 311 4.07 1.39 23.41
C PHE A 311 3.88 2.39 24.55
N ASP A 312 4.48 3.58 24.46
CA ASP A 312 4.52 4.51 25.58
C ASP A 312 3.12 4.97 25.96
N GLY A 313 2.82 4.97 27.26
CA GLY A 313 1.50 5.30 27.80
C GLY A 313 0.38 4.34 27.36
N ALA A 314 0.68 3.23 26.69
CA ALA A 314 -0.32 2.23 26.32
C ALA A 314 -0.92 1.58 27.57
N LYS A 315 -2.22 1.27 27.52
CA LYS A 315 -2.98 0.70 28.63
C LYS A 315 -3.47 -0.68 28.26
N PHE A 316 -2.96 -1.68 28.96
CA PHE A 316 -3.33 -3.08 28.86
C PHE A 316 -4.12 -3.48 30.11
N THR A 317 -5.44 -3.38 30.01
CA THR A 317 -6.37 -3.56 31.14
C THR A 317 -7.47 -4.58 30.87
N GLY A 318 -7.41 -5.27 29.73
CA GLY A 318 -8.30 -6.37 29.37
C GLY A 318 -8.13 -7.60 30.25
N SER A 319 -8.66 -8.74 29.82
CA SER A 319 -8.63 -9.96 30.65
C SER A 319 -7.22 -10.53 30.80
N GLU A 320 -6.49 -10.67 29.70
CA GLU A 320 -5.14 -11.24 29.62
C GLU A 320 -4.37 -10.56 28.51
N VAL A 321 -3.06 -10.40 28.70
CA VAL A 321 -2.14 -9.81 27.71
C VAL A 321 -0.93 -10.73 27.59
N SER A 322 -0.57 -11.07 26.36
CA SER A 322 0.51 -12.00 26.07
C SER A 322 1.39 -11.47 24.94
N PHE A 323 2.71 -11.52 25.16
CA PHE A 323 3.79 -11.24 24.22
C PHE A 323 4.74 -12.44 24.17
N ASP A 324 4.23 -13.64 24.39
CA ASP A 324 5.04 -14.84 24.50
C ASP A 324 5.74 -15.11 23.16
N GLN A 325 7.03 -15.44 23.21
CA GLN A 325 7.85 -15.65 22.01
C GLN A 325 7.89 -14.46 21.03
N ALA A 326 7.52 -13.25 21.47
CA ALA A 326 7.63 -12.06 20.64
C ALA A 326 9.10 -11.67 20.46
N GLU A 327 9.48 -11.26 19.26
CA GLU A 327 10.85 -10.85 18.90
C GLU A 327 10.93 -9.32 18.76
N PHE A 328 11.71 -8.67 19.60
CA PHE A 328 11.98 -7.23 19.60
C PHE A 328 13.43 -6.99 19.17
N THR A 329 13.62 -6.76 17.86
CA THR A 329 14.95 -6.62 17.24
C THR A 329 15.26 -5.17 16.81
N GLY A 330 14.31 -4.25 17.01
CA GLY A 330 14.42 -2.84 16.68
C GLY A 330 15.51 -2.08 17.46
N SER A 331 15.98 -0.96 16.93
CA SER A 331 17.05 -0.19 17.60
C SER A 331 16.59 0.49 18.90
N GLU A 332 15.30 0.79 19.01
CA GLU A 332 14.69 1.51 20.13
C GLU A 332 13.30 0.93 20.36
N VAL A 333 13.08 0.35 21.54
CA VAL A 333 11.83 -0.28 21.97
C VAL A 333 11.43 0.33 23.31
N SER A 334 10.30 1.03 23.34
CA SER A 334 9.87 1.77 24.53
C SER A 334 8.48 1.35 24.98
N PHE A 335 8.34 1.14 26.29
CA PHE A 335 7.10 0.86 27.02
C PHE A 335 6.93 1.87 28.16
N ASP A 336 7.46 3.08 27.99
CA ASP A 336 7.54 4.08 29.04
C ASP A 336 6.15 4.56 29.44
N GLY A 337 5.87 4.53 30.75
CA GLY A 337 4.56 4.85 31.29
C GLY A 337 3.44 3.90 30.85
N ALA A 338 3.75 2.76 30.21
CA ALA A 338 2.76 1.76 29.86
C ALA A 338 2.17 1.13 31.12
N LYS A 339 0.86 0.85 31.11
CA LYS A 339 0.13 0.28 32.23
C LYS A 339 -0.36 -1.12 31.89
N PHE A 340 0.12 -2.12 32.62
CA PHE A 340 -0.25 -3.52 32.55
C PHE A 340 -1.06 -3.92 33.79
N ALA A 341 -2.38 -3.84 33.70
CA ALA A 341 -3.32 -4.12 34.80
C ALA A 341 -4.18 -5.38 34.58
N SER A 342 -3.95 -6.13 33.49
CA SER A 342 -4.67 -7.37 33.19
C SER A 342 -4.44 -8.46 34.25
N ARG A 343 -5.34 -9.44 34.34
CA ARG A 343 -5.20 -10.54 35.32
C ARG A 343 -3.89 -11.32 35.10
N ARG A 344 -3.53 -11.54 33.84
CA ARG A 344 -2.26 -12.14 33.42
C ARG A 344 -1.59 -11.24 32.38
N VAL A 345 -0.30 -11.05 32.55
CA VAL A 345 0.61 -10.36 31.63
C VAL A 345 1.79 -11.29 31.43
N SER A 346 2.05 -11.72 30.19
CA SER A 346 3.07 -12.71 29.88
C SER A 346 4.01 -12.20 28.78
N PHE A 347 5.30 -12.41 28.97
CA PHE A 347 6.39 -12.15 28.03
C PHE A 347 7.29 -13.39 27.96
N ASP A 348 6.71 -14.58 28.11
CA ASP A 348 7.47 -15.81 28.30
C ASP A 348 8.22 -16.18 27.01
N GLY A 349 9.53 -16.33 27.13
CA GLY A 349 10.46 -16.51 26.03
C GLY A 349 10.45 -15.40 24.98
N ALA A 350 9.98 -14.19 25.33
CA ALA A 350 10.15 -13.03 24.48
C ALA A 350 11.64 -12.70 24.34
N GLU A 351 12.06 -12.31 23.13
CA GLU A 351 13.44 -11.98 22.81
C GLU A 351 13.59 -10.47 22.56
N PHE A 352 14.40 -9.81 23.37
CA PHE A 352 14.78 -8.41 23.24
C PHE A 352 16.24 -8.32 22.81
N THR A 353 16.46 -8.41 21.49
CA THR A 353 17.80 -8.43 20.88
C THR A 353 18.19 -7.09 20.24
N GLY A 354 17.26 -6.12 20.28
CA GLY A 354 17.40 -4.77 19.75
C GLY A 354 18.44 -3.89 20.44
N GLY A 355 18.39 -2.59 20.17
CA GLY A 355 19.26 -1.61 20.82
C GLY A 355 18.78 -1.32 22.25
N GLU A 356 18.14 -0.18 22.44
CA GLU A 356 17.63 0.25 23.74
C GLU A 356 16.22 -0.29 23.99
N VAL A 357 15.98 -0.80 25.20
CA VAL A 357 14.67 -1.24 25.68
C VAL A 357 14.33 -0.51 26.99
N SER A 358 13.25 0.28 26.98
CA SER A 358 12.86 1.07 28.15
C SER A 358 11.46 0.73 28.66
N PHE A 359 11.33 0.63 29.98
CA PHE A 359 10.09 0.48 30.74
C PHE A 359 9.99 1.56 31.83
N LEU A 360 10.49 2.77 31.56
CA LEU A 360 10.56 3.87 32.52
C LEU A 360 9.15 4.22 33.02
N VAL A 361 8.94 4.21 34.34
CA VAL A 361 7.62 4.46 34.97
C VAL A 361 6.50 3.52 34.47
N ALA A 362 6.83 2.35 33.90
CA ALA A 362 5.81 1.37 33.55
C ALA A 362 5.14 0.80 34.82
N GLU A 363 3.83 0.60 34.78
CA GLU A 363 3.04 0.10 35.91
C GLU A 363 2.54 -1.32 35.61
N PHE A 364 2.99 -2.29 36.39
CA PHE A 364 2.55 -3.68 36.38
C PHE A 364 1.68 -3.95 37.61
N SER A 365 0.40 -3.60 37.52
CA SER A 365 -0.59 -3.76 38.59
C SER A 365 -1.46 -5.02 38.44
N GLY A 366 -1.18 -5.85 37.44
CA GLY A 366 -1.91 -7.07 37.11
C GLY A 366 -1.77 -8.22 38.12
N GLY A 367 -2.49 -9.32 37.93
CA GLY A 367 -2.49 -10.44 38.89
C GLY A 367 -1.23 -11.32 38.83
N LEU A 368 -0.85 -11.75 37.62
CA LEU A 368 0.37 -12.51 37.35
C LEU A 368 1.12 -11.80 36.23
N VAL A 369 2.41 -11.55 36.44
CA VAL A 369 3.34 -11.01 35.46
C VAL A 369 4.45 -12.03 35.27
N SER A 370 4.70 -12.47 34.04
CA SER A 370 5.70 -13.51 33.74
C SER A 370 6.62 -13.06 32.62
N PHE A 371 7.91 -13.30 32.81
CA PHE A 371 8.99 -13.09 31.85
C PHE A 371 9.86 -14.36 31.79
N ASP A 372 9.25 -15.52 31.98
CA ASP A 372 9.98 -16.78 32.13
C ASP A 372 10.63 -17.15 30.80
N GLY A 373 11.93 -17.46 30.82
CA GLY A 373 12.73 -17.73 29.63
C GLY A 373 12.98 -16.52 28.72
N ALA A 374 12.55 -15.30 29.10
CA ALA A 374 12.76 -14.11 28.29
C ALA A 374 14.27 -13.79 28.14
N GLU A 375 14.70 -13.42 26.94
CA GLU A 375 16.09 -13.11 26.65
C GLU A 375 16.26 -11.62 26.33
N PHE A 376 17.13 -10.95 27.07
CA PHE A 376 17.47 -9.53 26.88
C PHE A 376 18.91 -9.40 26.42
N THR A 377 19.21 -9.82 25.20
CA THR A 377 20.58 -9.87 24.65
C THR A 377 20.98 -8.63 23.86
N GLY A 378 20.05 -7.68 23.71
CA GLY A 378 20.24 -6.39 23.07
C GLY A 378 21.14 -5.41 23.85
N GLY A 379 20.98 -4.12 23.57
CA GLY A 379 21.66 -3.04 24.26
C GLY A 379 21.13 -2.81 25.69
N GLU A 380 20.96 -1.54 26.07
CA GLU A 380 20.55 -1.19 27.43
C GLU A 380 19.08 -1.56 27.68
N VAL A 381 18.80 -2.17 28.83
CA VAL A 381 17.43 -2.45 29.31
C VAL A 381 17.19 -1.70 30.62
N SER A 382 16.19 -0.83 30.64
CA SER A 382 15.86 0.01 31.79
C SER A 382 14.46 -0.26 32.33
N PHE A 383 14.36 -0.53 33.63
CA PHE A 383 13.11 -0.59 34.39
C PHE A 383 13.04 0.53 35.44
N LEU A 384 13.72 1.65 35.19
CA LEU A 384 13.84 2.71 36.17
C LEU A 384 12.44 3.23 36.58
N VAL A 385 12.14 3.22 37.88
CA VAL A 385 10.84 3.65 38.44
C VAL A 385 9.64 2.82 37.93
N ALA A 386 9.87 1.65 37.32
CA ALA A 386 8.80 0.72 37.03
C ALA A 386 8.19 0.19 38.35
N ASP A 387 6.86 0.15 38.41
CA ASP A 387 6.13 -0.28 39.59
C ASP A 387 5.50 -1.66 39.37
N PHE A 388 5.77 -2.60 40.28
CA PHE A 388 5.21 -3.94 40.28
C PHE A 388 4.31 -4.10 41.52
N THR A 389 3.20 -3.38 41.51
CA THR A 389 2.19 -3.43 42.59
C THR A 389 1.18 -4.57 42.43
N GLY A 390 1.23 -5.28 41.30
CA GLY A 390 0.43 -6.45 41.01
C GLY A 390 0.70 -7.65 41.91
N GLY A 391 0.12 -8.80 41.55
CA GLY A 391 0.28 -10.04 42.30
C GLY A 391 1.67 -10.66 42.14
N ARG A 392 1.78 -11.83 41.51
CA ARG A 392 3.08 -12.52 41.39
C ARG A 392 3.84 -12.04 40.17
N VAL A 393 5.15 -11.89 40.30
CA VAL A 393 6.07 -11.62 39.19
C VAL A 393 7.08 -12.77 39.08
N SER A 394 7.28 -13.30 37.87
CA SER A 394 8.22 -14.40 37.57
C SER A 394 9.22 -14.01 36.47
N PHE A 395 10.45 -14.51 36.61
CA PHE A 395 11.59 -14.33 35.69
C PHE A 395 12.42 -15.63 35.64
N GLU A 396 11.78 -16.78 35.81
CA GLU A 396 12.45 -18.08 35.80
C GLU A 396 13.17 -18.28 34.46
N GLU A 397 14.44 -18.68 34.48
CA GLU A 397 15.28 -18.86 33.27
C GLU A 397 15.49 -17.61 32.38
N ALA A 398 15.07 -16.41 32.81
CA ALA A 398 15.32 -15.18 32.06
C ALA A 398 16.81 -14.81 32.00
N ARG A 399 17.26 -14.26 30.87
CA ARG A 399 18.67 -13.91 30.61
C ARG A 399 18.85 -12.40 30.39
N LEU A 400 19.74 -11.78 31.18
CA LEU A 400 20.06 -10.33 31.15
C LEU A 400 21.59 -10.13 31.16
N PRO A 401 22.31 -10.33 30.05
CA PRO A 401 23.74 -10.15 29.99
C PRO A 401 24.09 -8.68 29.72
N GLY A 402 23.94 -7.80 30.73
CA GLY A 402 24.46 -6.42 30.67
C GLY A 402 23.55 -5.31 31.19
N GLY A 403 22.28 -5.58 31.50
CA GLY A 403 21.34 -4.59 32.04
C GLY A 403 21.38 -4.49 33.57
N SER A 404 21.23 -3.27 34.10
CA SER A 404 21.03 -3.02 35.53
C SER A 404 19.53 -2.96 35.85
N LEU A 405 19.02 -3.90 36.64
CA LEU A 405 17.63 -3.89 37.12
C LEU A 405 17.52 -2.92 38.33
N CYS A 406 17.20 -1.65 38.09
CA CYS A 406 17.03 -0.65 39.14
C CYS A 406 15.56 -0.55 39.62
N SER A 407 15.10 -1.49 40.45
CA SER A 407 13.79 -1.38 41.10
C SER A 407 13.90 -0.77 42.50
N HIS A 408 13.16 0.32 42.75
CA HIS A 408 13.00 0.92 44.09
C HIS A 408 11.82 0.32 44.88
N SER A 409 11.07 -0.63 44.30
CA SER A 409 10.02 -1.38 44.97
C SER A 409 10.49 -2.83 45.21
N ARG A 410 10.23 -3.37 46.39
CA ARG A 410 10.64 -4.74 46.77
C ARG A 410 10.13 -5.75 45.74
N VAL A 411 11.01 -6.24 44.89
CA VAL A 411 10.77 -7.44 44.09
C VAL A 411 10.68 -8.61 45.08
N VAL A 412 9.46 -9.08 45.37
CA VAL A 412 9.25 -10.26 46.21
C VAL A 412 9.46 -11.48 45.34
N PHE A 413 10.69 -12.00 45.30
CA PHE A 413 10.94 -13.34 44.78
C PHE A 413 10.15 -14.35 45.62
N GLY A 414 9.28 -15.13 44.98
CA GLY A 414 8.59 -16.28 45.58
C GLY A 414 9.58 -17.32 46.13
N PRO A 415 9.12 -18.38 46.81
CA PRO A 415 9.94 -19.16 47.74
C PRO A 415 10.99 -20.01 47.01
N TRP A 416 12.20 -19.45 46.85
CA TRP A 416 13.42 -20.19 46.54
C TRP A 416 14.05 -20.77 47.83
N PRO A 417 14.84 -21.87 47.75
CA PRO A 417 15.75 -22.23 48.84
C PRO A 417 16.69 -21.04 49.09
N ARG A 418 16.62 -20.48 50.31
CA ARG A 418 17.26 -19.22 50.70
C ARG A 418 18.74 -19.15 50.27
N PRO A 419 19.15 -18.15 49.48
CA PRO A 419 20.54 -17.69 49.48
C PRO A 419 20.85 -17.03 50.84
N PRO A 420 22.10 -17.12 51.34
CA PRO A 420 22.46 -16.50 52.61
C PRO A 420 22.35 -14.98 52.49
N ALA A 421 21.64 -14.37 53.45
CA ALA A 421 21.51 -12.93 53.57
C ALA A 421 22.87 -12.28 53.92
N PRO A 422 23.09 -11.01 53.53
CA PRO A 422 22.17 -10.09 52.84
C PRO A 422 22.30 -10.12 51.30
N LEU A 423 21.17 -9.93 50.60
CA LEU A 423 21.11 -9.75 49.14
C LEU A 423 21.41 -8.27 48.76
N PRO A 424 22.13 -8.02 47.66
CA PRO A 424 22.44 -6.66 47.19
C PRO A 424 21.23 -5.95 46.56
N VAL A 425 21.25 -4.61 46.59
CA VAL A 425 20.22 -3.68 46.06
C VAL A 425 20.16 -3.67 44.52
N VAL A 426 21.13 -4.28 43.84
CA VAL A 426 21.26 -4.33 42.38
C VAL A 426 21.36 -5.79 41.93
N TRP A 427 20.59 -6.17 40.90
CA TRP A 427 20.63 -7.49 40.26
C TRP A 427 20.76 -7.34 38.73
N PRO A 428 21.59 -8.15 38.03
CA PRO A 428 22.46 -9.20 38.55
C PRO A 428 23.64 -8.63 39.37
N PRO A 429 24.27 -9.44 40.24
CA PRO A 429 25.42 -8.98 41.01
C PRO A 429 26.52 -8.52 40.05
N ALA A 430 27.04 -7.31 40.29
CA ALA A 430 28.02 -6.67 39.43
C ALA A 430 29.21 -7.60 39.12
N GLY A 431 29.37 -7.93 37.83
CA GLY A 431 30.65 -8.43 37.32
C GLY A 431 31.65 -7.27 37.27
N GLU A 432 32.92 -7.55 37.57
CA GLU A 432 34.00 -6.55 37.59
C GLU A 432 33.95 -5.67 36.32
N GLY A 433 33.58 -4.39 36.48
CA GLY A 433 33.45 -3.43 35.39
C GLY A 433 32.17 -2.58 35.39
N GLN A 434 31.17 -2.91 36.19
CA GLN A 434 29.95 -2.10 36.31
C GLN A 434 30.19 -0.88 37.21
N GLY A 435 30.10 0.32 36.65
CA GLY A 435 30.10 1.57 37.41
C GLY A 435 28.81 1.74 38.23
N PRO A 436 28.82 2.51 39.32
CA PRO A 436 27.60 2.81 40.07
C PRO A 436 26.67 3.70 39.24
N CYS A 437 25.37 3.48 39.38
CA CYS A 437 24.32 4.38 38.88
C CYS A 437 24.48 5.81 39.41
#